data_AF-A0AA86TP66-F1
#
_entry.id   AF-A0AA86TP66-F1
#
_cell.length_a   1.000
_cell.length_b   1.000
_cell.length_c   1.000
_cell.angle_alpha   90.00
_cell.angle_beta   90.00
_cell.angle_gamma   90.00
#
_symmetry.space_group_name_H-M   'P 1'
#
loop_
_entity.id
_entity.type
_entity.pdbx_description
1 polymer ?
#
loop_
_entity_poly.entity_id
_entity_poly.type
_entity_poly.pdbx_seq_one_letter_code
_entity_poly.pdbx_strand_id
1 'polypeptide(L)' 'MSLQLQKYTETSLVDKQLIQKAIEYMLVYNLSVRQCAQLFKIPKSTLHRNFQKRKLQDDENQYKLLIDQLTTLL' A
#
# COMPACT_ATOMS: atom_id res chain seq x y z
N MET A 1 -21.06 12.43 27.58
CA MET A 1 -20.91 13.04 26.23
C MET A 1 -19.69 12.40 25.57
N SER A 2 -19.85 11.23 24.95
CA SER A 2 -18.71 10.37 24.57
C SER A 2 -19.03 9.61 23.28
N LEU A 3 -19.27 10.36 22.20
CA LEU A 3 -19.58 9.82 20.86
C LEU A 3 -18.55 10.22 19.78
N GLN A 4 -17.44 10.87 20.15
CA GLN A 4 -16.51 11.44 19.16
C GLN A 4 -15.26 10.61 18.87
N LEU A 5 -14.98 9.52 19.59
CA LEU A 5 -13.74 8.74 19.41
C LEU A 5 -13.88 7.51 18.49
N GLN A 6 -15.08 7.04 18.18
CA GLN A 6 -15.26 5.85 17.32
C GLN A 6 -15.19 6.14 15.81
N LYS A 7 -15.51 7.37 15.37
CA LYS A 7 -15.47 7.71 13.92
C LYS A 7 -14.07 7.85 13.32
N TYR A 8 -13.04 8.06 14.15
CA TYR A 8 -11.66 8.27 13.67
C TYR A 8 -10.88 6.96 13.46
N THR A 9 -11.28 5.86 14.11
CA THR A 9 -10.61 4.57 13.97
C THR A 9 -11.09 3.81 12.74
N GLU A 10 -12.37 3.90 12.40
CA GLU A 10 -12.94 3.23 11.22
C GLU A 10 -12.48 3.90 9.91
N THR A 11 -12.43 5.23 9.89
CA THR A 11 -11.91 5.98 8.73
C THR A 11 -10.48 5.59 8.39
N SER A 12 -9.59 5.52 9.39
CA SER A 12 -8.19 5.10 9.19
C SER A 12 -8.05 3.68 8.62
N LEU A 13 -8.92 2.75 9.00
CA LEU A 13 -8.83 1.35 8.56
C LEU A 13 -9.44 1.16 7.16
N VAL A 14 -10.56 1.82 6.89
CA VAL A 14 -11.18 1.90 5.56
C VAL A 14 -10.20 2.56 4.57
N ASP A 15 -9.56 3.66 4.96
CA ASP A 15 -8.59 4.38 4.12
C ASP A 15 -7.38 3.51 3.75
N LYS A 16 -6.89 2.67 4.68
CA LYS A 16 -5.79 1.72 4.40
C LYS A 16 -6.19 0.68 3.36
N GLN A 17 -7.38 0.07 3.50
CA GLN A 17 -7.86 -0.91 2.53
C GLN A 17 -8.11 -0.29 1.16
N LEU A 18 -8.61 0.95 1.12
CA LEU A 18 -8.84 1.71 -0.10
C LEU A 18 -7.52 2.02 -0.82
N ILE A 19 -6.49 2.45 -0.09
CA ILE A 19 -5.14 2.68 -0.62
C ILE A 19 -4.54 1.37 -1.14
N GLN A 20 -4.71 0.26 -0.43
CA GLN A 20 -4.18 -1.03 -0.84
C GLN A 20 -4.83 -1.52 -2.14
N LYS A 21 -6.18 -1.44 -2.24
CA LYS A 21 -6.91 -1.73 -3.48
C LYS A 21 -6.50 -0.82 -4.63
N ALA A 22 -6.29 0.47 -4.37
CA ALA A 22 -5.85 1.41 -5.38
C ALA A 22 -4.46 1.08 -5.94
N ILE A 23 -3.55 0.61 -5.08
CA ILE A 23 -2.21 0.15 -5.49
C ILE A 23 -2.31 -1.15 -6.29
N GLU A 24 -3.16 -2.10 -5.89
CA GLU A 24 -3.37 -3.36 -6.65
C GLU A 24 -3.95 -3.09 -8.03
N TYR A 25 -4.95 -2.21 -8.11
CA TYR A 25 -5.48 -1.75 -9.40
C TYR A 25 -4.41 -1.08 -10.27
N MET A 26 -3.52 -0.30 -9.65
CA MET A 26 -2.43 0.35 -10.37
C MET A 26 -1.46 -0.67 -10.98
N LEU A 27 -1.13 -1.74 -10.25
CA LEU A 27 -0.24 -2.80 -10.71
C LEU A 27 -0.90 -3.69 -11.77
N VAL A 28 -2.17 -4.06 -11.59
CA VAL A 28 -2.91 -4.95 -12.50
C VAL A 28 -3.22 -4.26 -13.83
N TYR A 29 -3.66 -3.00 -13.79
CA TYR A 29 -4.08 -2.26 -14.99
C TYR A 29 -3.00 -1.31 -15.53
N ASN A 30 -1.80 -1.34 -14.95
CA ASN A 30 -0.66 -0.51 -15.32
C ASN A 30 -1.00 0.99 -15.42
N LEU A 31 -1.84 1.47 -14.49
CA LEU A 31 -2.33 2.84 -14.46
C LEU A 31 -1.33 3.78 -13.80
N SER A 32 -1.39 5.07 -14.13
CA SER A 32 -0.58 6.08 -13.45
C SER A 32 -1.12 6.40 -12.05
N VAL A 33 -0.22 6.79 -11.13
CA VAL A 33 -0.59 7.28 -9.78
C VAL A 33 -1.65 8.38 -9.86
N ARG A 34 -1.59 9.23 -10.89
CA ARG A 34 -2.56 10.32 -11.10
C ARG A 34 -3.97 9.77 -11.39
N GLN A 35 -4.09 8.77 -12.27
CA GLN A 35 -5.38 8.16 -12.62
C GLN A 35 -5.98 7.40 -11.43
N CYS A 36 -5.16 6.61 -10.72
CA CYS A 36 -5.62 5.87 -9.54
C CYS A 36 -6.04 6.82 -8.40
N ALA A 37 -5.30 7.91 -8.18
CA ALA A 37 -5.69 8.93 -7.20
C ALA A 37 -7.06 9.54 -7.50
N GLN A 38 -7.38 9.77 -8.78
CA GLN A 38 -8.68 10.30 -9.20
C GLN A 38 -9.80 9.25 -9.06
N LEU A 39 -9.54 8.01 -9.49
CA LEU A 39 -10.51 6.91 -9.42
C LEU A 39 -10.94 6.59 -7.98
N PHE A 40 -9.97 6.53 -7.07
CA PHE A 40 -10.22 6.16 -5.67
C PHE A 40 -10.41 7.37 -4.75
N LYS A 41 -10.37 8.59 -5.28
CA LYS A 41 -10.45 9.85 -4.51
C LYS A 41 -9.41 9.94 -3.38
N ILE A 42 -8.20 9.46 -3.64
CA ILE A 42 -7.09 9.45 -2.68
C ILE A 42 -6.11 10.58 -3.04
N PRO A 43 -5.55 11.31 -2.06
CA PRO A 43 -4.50 12.28 -2.33
C PRO A 43 -3.30 11.63 -3.02
N LYS A 44 -2.81 12.26 -4.09
CA LYS A 44 -1.66 11.75 -4.88
C LYS A 44 -0.43 11.50 -4.01
N SER A 45 -0.15 12.40 -3.07
CA SER A 45 0.97 12.28 -2.13
C SER A 45 0.85 11.02 -1.27
N THR A 46 -0.34 10.76 -0.74
CA THR A 46 -0.64 9.55 0.05
C THR A 46 -0.49 8.29 -0.79
N LEU A 47 -1.05 8.26 -2.00
CA LEU A 47 -0.95 7.10 -2.88
C LEU A 47 0.51 6.83 -3.29
N HIS A 48 1.24 7.87 -3.70
CA HIS A 48 2.64 7.78 -4.13
C HIS A 48 3.54 7.27 -3.00
N ARG A 49 3.40 7.81 -1.78
CA ARG A 49 4.18 7.37 -0.62
C ARG A 49 3.93 5.90 -0.30
N ASN A 50 2.67 5.46 -0.33
CA ASN A 50 2.34 4.05 -0.06
C ASN A 50 2.78 3.12 -1.20
N PHE A 51 2.70 3.57 -2.45
CA PHE A 51 3.21 2.82 -3.60
C PHE A 51 4.72 2.61 -3.51
N GLN A 52 5.49 3.65 -3.18
CA GLN A 52 6.93 3.54 -2.95
C GLN A 52 7.26 2.59 -1.79
N LYS A 53 6.52 2.67 -0.68
CA LYS A 53 6.71 1.74 0.45
C LYS A 53 6.46 0.28 0.07
N ARG A 54 5.42 0.01 -0.74
CA ARG A 54 5.13 -1.36 -1.20
C ARG A 54 6.24 -1.90 -2.09
N LYS A 55 6.72 -1.09 -3.05
CA LYS A 55 7.89 -1.45 -3.88
C LYS A 55 9.14 -1.76 -3.05
N LEU A 56 9.44 -0.90 -2.07
CA LEU A 56 10.57 -1.12 -1.16
C LEU A 56 10.41 -2.42 -0.34
N GLN A 57 9.19 -2.77 0.07
CA GLN A 57 8.94 -4.05 0.74
C GLN A 57 9.08 -5.26 -0.19
N ASP A 58 8.67 -5.15 -1.45
CA ASP A 58 8.84 -6.24 -2.43
C ASP A 58 10.33 -6.49 -2.71
N ASP A 59 11.14 -5.43 -2.82
CA ASP A 59 12.60 -5.52 -2.95
C ASP A 59 13.23 -6.16 -1.69
N GLU A 60 12.89 -5.68 -0.48
CA GLU A 60 13.39 -6.25 0.78
C GLU A 60 12.99 -7.73 0.96
N ASN A 61 11.78 -8.11 0.54
CA ASN A 61 11.32 -9.50 0.59
C ASN A 61 12.06 -10.38 -0.42
N GLN A 62 12.41 -9.87 -1.60
CA GLN A 62 13.28 -10.59 -2.54
C GLN A 62 14.68 -10.82 -1.94
N TYR A 63 15.26 -9.82 -1.28
CA TYR A 63 16.57 -9.98 -0.63
C TYR A 63 16.54 -10.99 0.51
N LYS A 64 15.49 -10.98 1.34
CA LYS A 64 15.33 -11.99 2.41
C LYS A 64 15.17 -13.40 1.86
N LEU A 65 14.37 -13.59 0.80
CA LEU A 65 14.18 -14.89 0.17
C LEU A 65 15.50 -15.44 -0.41
N LEU A 66 16.30 -14.58 -1.04
CA LEU A 66 17.62 -14.95 -1.57
C LEU A 66 18.60 -15.33 -0.45
N ILE A 67 18.58 -14.60 0.67
CA ILE A 67 19.40 -14.93 1.84
C ILE A 67 18.99 -16.29 2.43
N ASP A 68 17.69 -16.53 2.61
CA ASP A 68 17.18 -17.80 3.15
C ASP A 68 17.56 -19.00 2.24
N GLN A 69 17.45 -18.84 0.92
CA GLN A 69 17.87 -19.85 -0.06
C GLN A 69 19.39 -20.14 -0.02
N LEU A 70 20.21 -19.11 0.20
CA LEU A 70 21.67 -19.28 0.33
C LEU A 70 22.05 -19.96 1.66
N THR A 71 21.32 -19.68 2.75
CA THR A 71 21.57 -20.31 4.05
C THR A 71 21.07 -21.76 4.16
N THR A 72 20.12 -22.19 3.34
CA THR A 72 19.65 -23.60 3.32
C THR A 72 20.49 -24.52 2.44
N LEU A 73 21.40 -23.96 1.63
CA LEU A 73 22.34 -24.69 0.77
C LEU A 73 23.74 -24.87 1.39
N LEU A 74 23.97 -24.37 2.61
CA LEU A 74 25.18 -24.53 3.43
C LEU A 74 24.91 -25.53 4.56
#